data_AF-A0A4Y9YPF0-F1
#
_entry.id   AF-A0A4Y9YPF0-F1
#
_cell.length_a   1.000
_cell.length_b   1.000
_cell.length_c   1.000
_cell.angle_alpha   90.00
_cell.angle_beta   90.00
_cell.angle_gamma   90.00
#
_symmetry.space_group_name_H-M   'P 1'
#
loop_
_entity.id
_entity.type
_entity.pdbx_description
1 polymer ?
#
loop_
_entity_poly.entity_id
_entity_poly.type
_entity_poly.pdbx_seq_one_letter_code
_entity_poly.pdbx_strand_id
1 'polypeptide(L)'
;MSTFVSHLTNDLTQRILPPTTVPPSPPGGSRGQSKDELRALFVQLNQPVSGTSDASQHLGALEKLPVGDSGGFVANDDEEAALQKAVLGKLAVDLYAQALDVVLEDARRVEDELEWWADLERSSSSVALYFVQTFVSTFVGLGCSAIQVVSLPLDLTKGECRHKHQELKRLRDERAEMLGTLVNMRDLLAASLDDQSPEGMTKLDEFSFALQQFVRGDAIDAPAGTVPSLQNIAAALSNTTGEQSSSALRTPSLYAQNLARPSRLTLLWPRLVLLPPLALYAAKTAYASRASMCQMGREAVETMKSFWEQWLLEPLRGVVKTVRAGGEDGVIVSRESVQADIDSLERMAIALAQEKLHYETPQLEALSRQIQMGDLTSVMQIYEEDIKQPLKSAITGTLLRTLFIQLQKAKVDIDQALAGIDKLLKSQELTFAFVGVAPALAIVYALGGYLRGIWTGGRGKGNYGGKIKRASIWLKMRRIERLLIAQPKSHHKVAHSAAAQPSSIPALTSGLLLLSVSHLRAYAENHLPANSRFREGFLEDVVDLEDPALGRAEKLRVLDRMWRSWGAVLGWGNAAESAR
;
A
#
# COMPACT_ATOMS: atom_id res chain seq x y z
N MET A 1 27.91 -11.56 -1.42
CA MET A 1 26.77 -12.50 -1.52
C MET A 1 25.52 -11.79 -1.10
N SER A 2 24.40 -11.97 -1.81
CA SER A 2 23.09 -11.47 -1.39
C SER A 2 22.60 -12.18 -0.12
N THR A 3 21.86 -11.46 0.73
CA THR A 3 21.19 -12.01 1.94
C THR A 3 20.32 -13.24 1.63
N PHE A 4 19.80 -13.27 0.41
CA PHE A 4 18.99 -14.34 -0.12
C PHE A 4 19.79 -15.64 -0.30
N VAL A 5 20.94 -15.57 -0.98
CA VAL A 5 21.78 -16.75 -1.24
C VAL A 5 22.35 -17.31 0.06
N SER A 6 22.76 -16.43 0.99
CA SER A 6 23.23 -16.89 2.31
C SER A 6 22.17 -17.66 3.07
N HIS A 7 20.89 -17.32 2.94
CA HIS A 7 19.81 -18.06 3.60
C HIS A 7 19.65 -19.47 3.01
N LEU A 8 19.72 -19.60 1.68
CA LEU A 8 19.61 -20.89 0.99
C LEU A 8 20.77 -21.84 1.27
N THR A 9 21.98 -21.30 1.48
CA THR A 9 23.19 -22.09 1.71
C THR A 9 23.52 -22.30 3.19
N ASN A 10 22.84 -21.61 4.11
CA ASN A 10 23.04 -21.77 5.55
C ASN A 10 22.67 -23.19 6.02
N ASP A 11 21.55 -23.75 5.55
CA ASP A 11 21.16 -25.16 5.84
C ASP A 11 22.27 -26.13 5.40
N LEU A 12 22.82 -25.94 4.20
CA LEU A 12 23.93 -26.79 3.70
C LEU A 12 25.20 -26.65 4.55
N THR A 13 25.51 -25.43 5.00
CA THR A 13 26.65 -25.19 5.89
C THR A 13 26.47 -25.90 7.23
N GLN A 14 25.26 -25.92 7.78
CA GLN A 14 24.96 -26.53 9.08
C GLN A 14 25.04 -28.05 9.06
N ARG A 15 24.86 -28.69 7.89
CA ARG A 15 25.00 -30.14 7.71
C ARG A 15 26.45 -30.63 7.77
N ILE A 16 27.42 -29.73 7.64
CA ILE A 16 28.85 -30.06 7.75
C ILE A 16 29.20 -30.23 9.24
N LEU A 17 29.12 -31.47 9.74
CA LEU A 17 29.52 -31.78 11.11
C LEU A 17 31.07 -31.76 11.26
N PRO A 18 31.62 -31.06 12.26
CA PRO A 18 33.02 -31.20 12.61
C PRO A 18 33.26 -32.57 13.27
N PRO A 19 34.34 -33.30 12.96
CA PRO A 19 34.65 -34.56 13.64
C PRO A 19 34.86 -34.28 15.13
N THR A 20 33.92 -34.76 15.95
CA THR A 20 33.82 -34.45 17.39
C THR A 20 34.50 -35.50 18.28
N THR A 21 35.53 -36.19 17.78
CA THR A 21 36.26 -37.17 18.59
C THR A 21 37.67 -36.67 18.88
N VAL A 22 37.84 -36.07 20.05
CA VAL A 22 39.15 -35.90 20.67
C VAL A 22 39.54 -37.23 21.33
N PRO A 23 40.66 -37.84 20.93
CA PRO A 23 41.59 -38.39 21.90
C PRO A 23 42.96 -37.71 21.78
N PRO A 24 43.78 -37.71 22.85
CA PRO A 24 45.03 -36.98 22.90
C PRO A 24 46.06 -37.58 21.92
N SER A 25 46.54 -36.78 20.96
CA SER A 25 47.65 -37.18 20.10
C SER A 25 48.99 -37.03 20.85
N PRO A 26 49.85 -38.07 20.87
CA PRO A 26 51.20 -37.98 21.42
C PRO A 26 52.12 -37.13 20.53
N PRO A 27 53.22 -36.57 21.07
CA PRO A 27 54.03 -35.58 20.36
C PRO A 27 54.92 -36.24 19.30
N GLY A 28 54.88 -35.73 18.06
CA GLY A 28 56.04 -35.80 17.14
C GLY A 28 55.90 -36.59 15.84
N GLY A 29 54.88 -36.32 15.00
CA GLY A 29 54.84 -36.81 13.62
C GLY A 29 54.39 -35.72 12.64
N SER A 30 54.98 -35.67 11.44
CA SER A 30 54.60 -34.78 10.32
C SER A 30 53.10 -34.80 9.99
N ARG A 31 52.43 -35.93 10.25
CA ARG A 31 50.97 -36.11 10.08
C ARG A 31 50.12 -35.28 11.05
N GLY A 32 50.66 -34.93 12.22
CA GLY A 32 50.00 -34.00 13.15
C GLY A 32 49.94 -32.58 12.61
N GLN A 33 50.97 -32.15 11.86
CA GLN A 33 51.01 -30.82 11.23
C GLN A 33 49.96 -30.69 10.13
N SER A 34 49.79 -31.71 9.27
CA SER A 34 48.71 -31.77 8.26
C SER A 34 47.32 -31.60 8.89
N LYS A 35 47.04 -32.32 9.99
CA LYS A 35 45.77 -32.22 10.73
C LYS A 35 45.55 -30.83 11.33
N ASP A 36 46.57 -30.22 11.92
CA ASP A 36 46.47 -28.88 12.50
C ASP A 36 46.29 -27.80 11.42
N GLU A 37 46.90 -27.97 10.25
CA GLU A 37 46.70 -27.11 9.07
C GLU A 37 45.28 -27.24 8.50
N LEU A 38 44.74 -28.46 8.36
CA LEU A 38 43.35 -28.69 7.94
C LEU A 38 42.33 -28.11 8.93
N ARG A 39 42.59 -28.24 10.24
CA ARG A 39 41.76 -27.61 11.29
C ARG A 39 41.86 -26.09 11.23
N ALA A 40 43.04 -25.53 11.00
CA ALA A 40 43.21 -24.09 10.83
C ALA A 40 42.47 -23.57 9.58
N LEU A 41 42.53 -24.29 8.46
CA LEU A 41 41.78 -23.97 7.24
C LEU A 41 40.27 -24.07 7.46
N PHE A 42 39.79 -25.10 8.17
CA PHE A 42 38.38 -25.23 8.52
C PHE A 42 37.88 -24.06 9.39
N VAL A 43 38.68 -23.64 10.37
CA VAL A 43 38.35 -22.47 11.22
C VAL A 43 38.35 -21.18 10.41
N GLN A 44 39.27 -21.01 9.46
CA GLN A 44 39.30 -19.85 8.56
C GLN A 44 38.08 -19.83 7.62
N LEU A 45 37.68 -20.97 7.05
CA LEU A 45 36.47 -21.08 6.22
C LEU A 45 35.16 -20.86 7.00
N ASN A 46 35.18 -21.01 8.33
CA ASN A 46 34.02 -20.74 9.17
C ASN A 46 33.79 -19.23 9.40
N GLN A 47 34.77 -18.39 9.08
CA GLN A 47 34.58 -16.94 8.99
C GLN A 47 33.91 -16.60 7.65
N PRO A 48 33.04 -15.58 7.57
CA PRO A 48 32.34 -15.24 6.33
C PRO A 48 33.35 -14.84 5.24
N VAL A 49 33.71 -15.81 4.39
CA VAL A 49 34.70 -15.65 3.32
C VAL A 49 34.19 -14.59 2.35
N SER A 50 34.96 -13.52 2.23
CA SER A 50 34.61 -12.35 1.43
C SER A 50 35.36 -12.35 0.09
N GLY A 51 35.39 -13.46 -0.66
CA GLY A 51 35.94 -13.44 -2.02
C GLY A 51 36.28 -14.79 -2.68
N THR A 52 36.29 -14.80 -4.02
CA THR A 52 36.80 -15.89 -4.89
C THR A 52 38.30 -16.09 -4.80
N SER A 53 39.02 -14.98 -4.60
CA SER A 53 40.48 -14.96 -4.50
C SER A 53 40.95 -15.79 -3.30
N ASP A 54 40.13 -15.83 -2.25
CA ASP A 54 40.47 -16.55 -1.02
C ASP A 54 40.17 -18.05 -1.21
N ALA A 55 39.04 -18.40 -1.84
CA ALA A 55 38.69 -19.80 -2.16
C ALA A 55 39.73 -20.51 -3.06
N SER A 56 40.27 -19.81 -4.08
CA SER A 56 41.32 -20.37 -4.94
C SER A 56 42.67 -20.50 -4.20
N GLN A 57 42.99 -19.59 -3.28
CA GLN A 57 44.17 -19.69 -2.42
C GLN A 57 44.07 -20.87 -1.45
N HIS A 58 42.91 -21.09 -0.82
CA HIS A 58 42.68 -22.22 0.07
C HIS A 58 42.71 -23.56 -0.67
N LEU A 59 42.16 -23.64 -1.89
CA LEU A 59 42.28 -24.82 -2.75
C LEU A 59 43.74 -25.13 -3.15
N GLY A 60 44.53 -24.09 -3.45
CA GLY A 60 45.96 -24.25 -3.78
C GLY A 60 46.82 -24.63 -2.58
N ALA A 61 46.39 -24.33 -1.35
CA ALA A 61 47.03 -24.83 -0.13
C ALA A 61 46.70 -26.33 0.10
N LEU A 62 45.48 -26.74 -0.24
CA LEU A 62 45.02 -28.12 -0.08
C LEU A 62 45.67 -29.10 -1.08
N GLU A 63 46.05 -28.63 -2.27
CA GLU A 63 46.83 -29.40 -3.27
C GLU A 63 48.30 -29.60 -2.87
N LYS A 64 48.86 -28.71 -2.04
CA LYS A 64 50.26 -28.80 -1.57
C LYS A 64 50.43 -29.77 -0.40
N LEU A 65 49.34 -30.21 0.23
CA LEU A 65 49.37 -31.22 1.28
C LEU A 65 49.60 -32.60 0.65
N PRO A 66 50.71 -33.29 0.96
CA PRO A 66 50.97 -34.62 0.42
C PRO A 66 49.94 -35.60 0.97
N VAL A 67 49.13 -36.20 0.10
CA VAL A 67 48.31 -37.38 0.42
C VAL A 67 49.30 -38.48 0.80
N GLY A 68 49.46 -38.69 2.11
CA GLY A 68 50.44 -39.62 2.66
C GLY A 68 50.19 -41.04 2.20
N ASP A 69 51.22 -41.66 1.64
CA ASP A 69 51.22 -43.04 1.20
C ASP A 69 50.84 -44.00 2.35
N SER A 70 50.12 -45.05 1.97
CA SER A 70 49.33 -45.92 2.86
C SER A 70 50.25 -46.75 3.77
N GLY A 71 50.23 -46.53 5.09
CA GLY A 71 51.13 -47.30 5.96
C GLY A 71 50.94 -47.31 7.48
N GLY A 72 50.00 -46.56 8.08
CA GLY A 72 49.92 -46.59 9.56
C GLY A 72 48.60 -46.09 10.17
N PHE A 73 47.98 -46.97 10.96
CA PHE A 73 46.80 -46.76 11.81
C PHE A 73 45.52 -46.27 11.11
N VAL A 74 44.66 -47.22 10.74
CA VAL A 74 43.33 -47.05 10.10
C VAL A 74 42.50 -45.91 10.73
N ALA A 75 42.47 -45.78 12.05
CA ALA A 75 41.67 -44.75 12.73
C ALA A 75 42.19 -43.31 12.56
N ASN A 76 43.48 -43.12 12.27
CA ASN A 76 44.07 -41.78 12.09
C ASN A 76 43.82 -41.23 10.68
N ASP A 77 43.70 -42.13 9.70
CA ASP A 77 43.43 -41.83 8.29
C ASP A 77 41.95 -41.47 8.08
N ASP A 78 41.04 -42.10 8.85
CA ASP A 78 39.60 -41.81 8.82
C ASP A 78 39.28 -40.38 9.28
N GLU A 79 39.99 -39.87 10.31
CA GLU A 79 39.81 -38.50 10.81
C GLU A 79 40.35 -37.46 9.82
N GLU A 80 41.51 -37.72 9.20
CA GLU A 80 42.12 -36.85 8.19
C GLU A 80 41.23 -36.77 6.93
N ALA A 81 40.69 -37.91 6.47
CA ALA A 81 39.74 -37.98 5.38
C ALA A 81 38.41 -37.25 5.70
N ALA A 82 37.91 -37.37 6.94
CA ALA A 82 36.71 -36.66 7.38
C ALA A 82 36.92 -35.13 7.40
N LEU A 83 38.07 -34.66 7.88
CA LEU A 83 38.44 -33.23 7.86
C LEU A 83 38.59 -32.71 6.43
N GLN A 84 39.29 -33.47 5.56
CA GLN A 84 39.46 -33.10 4.16
C GLN A 84 38.11 -32.97 3.44
N LYS A 85 37.21 -33.93 3.64
CA LYS A 85 35.85 -33.89 3.09
C LYS A 85 35.04 -32.71 3.63
N ALA A 86 35.15 -32.39 4.92
CA ALA A 86 34.46 -31.24 5.51
C ALA A 86 34.93 -29.91 4.90
N VAL A 87 36.24 -29.76 4.68
CA VAL A 87 36.83 -28.57 4.02
C VAL A 87 36.38 -28.49 2.56
N LEU A 88 36.44 -29.59 1.81
CA LEU A 88 36.00 -29.63 0.41
C LEU A 88 34.49 -29.41 0.25
N GLY A 89 33.68 -30.00 1.14
CA GLY A 89 32.24 -29.77 1.18
C GLY A 89 31.89 -28.31 1.46
N LYS A 90 32.59 -27.68 2.41
CA LYS A 90 32.40 -26.25 2.70
C LYS A 90 32.78 -25.37 1.51
N LEU A 91 33.90 -25.67 0.86
CA LEU A 91 34.35 -24.91 -0.30
C LEU A 91 33.43 -25.12 -1.52
N ALA A 92 32.88 -26.32 -1.69
CA ALA A 92 31.86 -26.60 -2.70
C ALA A 92 30.56 -25.82 -2.44
N VAL A 93 30.11 -25.71 -1.18
CA VAL A 93 28.97 -24.86 -0.78
C VAL A 93 29.24 -23.39 -1.10
N ASP A 94 30.45 -22.89 -0.82
CA ASP A 94 30.80 -21.48 -1.07
C ASP A 94 30.86 -21.16 -2.57
N LEU A 95 31.47 -22.03 -3.39
CA LEU A 95 31.49 -21.88 -4.85
C LEU A 95 30.09 -22.03 -5.47
N TYR A 96 29.27 -22.95 -4.95
CA TYR A 96 27.87 -23.08 -5.34
C TYR A 96 27.06 -21.82 -5.01
N ALA A 97 27.19 -21.30 -3.79
CA ALA A 97 26.54 -20.08 -3.35
C ALA A 97 26.94 -18.92 -4.27
N GLN A 98 28.20 -18.83 -4.64
CA GLN A 98 28.64 -17.79 -5.56
C GLN A 98 28.07 -17.95 -6.97
N ALA A 99 28.06 -19.16 -7.53
CA ALA A 99 27.45 -19.41 -8.83
C ALA A 99 25.95 -19.02 -8.82
N LEU A 100 25.24 -19.35 -7.74
CA LEU A 100 23.85 -18.97 -7.53
C LEU A 100 23.67 -17.45 -7.45
N ASP A 101 24.54 -16.74 -6.73
CA ASP A 101 24.49 -15.26 -6.59
C ASP A 101 24.74 -14.57 -7.94
N VAL A 102 25.70 -15.06 -8.73
CA VAL A 102 26.00 -14.52 -10.06
C VAL A 102 24.81 -14.67 -11.01
N VAL A 103 24.21 -15.87 -11.09
CA VAL A 103 23.06 -16.13 -11.98
C VAL A 103 21.81 -15.39 -11.50
N LEU A 104 21.57 -15.34 -10.18
CA LEU A 104 20.44 -14.63 -9.61
C LEU A 104 20.53 -13.11 -9.87
N GLU A 105 21.71 -12.52 -9.69
CA GLU A 105 21.94 -11.10 -9.95
C GLU A 105 21.79 -10.77 -11.44
N ASP A 106 22.27 -11.63 -12.34
CA ASP A 106 22.07 -11.47 -13.78
C ASP A 106 20.57 -11.59 -14.15
N ALA A 107 19.87 -12.59 -13.61
CA ALA A 107 18.43 -12.77 -13.82
C ALA A 107 17.60 -11.59 -13.30
N ARG A 108 17.97 -11.02 -12.14
CA ARG A 108 17.34 -9.82 -11.57
C ARG A 108 17.54 -8.59 -12.46
N ARG A 109 18.76 -8.38 -12.98
CA ARG A 109 19.04 -7.28 -13.92
C ARG A 109 18.19 -7.38 -15.17
N VAL A 110 18.10 -8.57 -15.77
CA VAL A 110 17.25 -8.80 -16.94
C VAL A 110 15.77 -8.57 -16.60
N GLU A 111 15.31 -9.00 -15.43
CA GLU A 111 13.93 -8.78 -14.98
C GLU A 111 13.61 -7.30 -14.71
N ASP A 112 14.52 -6.55 -14.11
CA ASP A 112 14.37 -5.11 -13.88
C ASP A 112 14.25 -4.33 -15.20
N GLU A 113 15.06 -4.67 -16.20
CA GLU A 113 14.95 -4.09 -17.54
C GLU A 113 13.64 -4.50 -18.20
N LEU A 114 13.25 -5.78 -18.10
CA LEU A 114 11.97 -6.29 -18.64
C LEU A 114 10.76 -5.55 -18.04
N GLU A 115 10.74 -5.32 -16.72
CA GLU A 115 9.68 -4.57 -16.04
C GLU A 115 9.58 -3.14 -16.56
N TRP A 116 10.72 -2.47 -16.74
CA TRP A 116 10.75 -1.11 -17.26
C TRP A 116 10.13 -1.04 -18.67
N TRP A 117 10.49 -1.97 -19.56
CA TRP A 117 9.91 -2.05 -20.90
C TRP A 117 8.42 -2.42 -20.88
N ALA A 118 7.98 -3.28 -19.96
CA ALA A 118 6.58 -3.64 -19.80
C ALA A 118 5.72 -2.44 -19.33
N ASP A 119 6.24 -1.65 -18.39
CA ASP A 119 5.60 -0.42 -17.92
C ASP A 119 5.52 0.63 -19.04
N LEU A 120 6.54 0.68 -19.91
CA LEU A 120 6.54 1.56 -21.07
C LEU A 120 5.50 1.14 -22.10
N GLU A 121 5.39 -0.16 -22.43
CA GLU A 121 4.40 -0.68 -23.39
C GLU A 121 2.96 -0.47 -22.92
N ARG A 122 2.71 -0.47 -21.61
CA ARG A 122 1.37 -0.38 -21.03
C ARG A 122 0.67 0.96 -21.30
N SER A 123 1.42 2.04 -21.57
CA SER A 123 0.87 3.38 -21.77
C SER A 123 1.36 4.01 -23.08
N SER A 124 0.42 4.37 -23.96
CA SER A 124 0.72 5.07 -25.21
C SER A 124 1.38 6.43 -24.99
N SER A 125 1.04 7.13 -23.89
CA SER A 125 1.69 8.38 -23.49
C SER A 125 3.14 8.15 -23.07
N SER A 126 3.42 7.05 -22.38
CA SER A 126 4.80 6.70 -21.99
C SER A 126 5.63 6.34 -23.23
N VAL A 127 5.07 5.57 -24.18
CA VAL A 127 5.74 5.30 -25.46
C VAL A 127 5.98 6.58 -26.26
N ALA A 128 5.02 7.51 -26.29
CA ALA A 128 5.20 8.80 -26.95
C ALA A 128 6.29 9.64 -26.28
N LEU A 129 6.37 9.65 -24.95
CA LEU A 129 7.46 10.30 -24.22
C LEU A 129 8.81 9.65 -24.50
N TYR A 130 8.87 8.31 -24.56
CA TYR A 130 10.09 7.59 -24.93
C TYR A 130 10.52 7.91 -26.35
N PHE A 131 9.59 7.97 -27.30
CA PHE A 131 9.87 8.42 -28.66
C PHE A 131 10.47 9.82 -28.66
N VAL A 132 9.88 10.78 -27.94
CA VAL A 132 10.46 12.13 -27.80
C VAL A 132 11.86 12.07 -27.19
N GLN A 133 12.08 11.24 -26.16
CA GLN A 133 13.38 11.07 -25.49
C GLN A 133 14.46 10.51 -26.41
N THR A 134 14.14 9.54 -27.27
CA THR A 134 15.10 8.91 -28.19
C THR A 134 15.19 9.61 -29.55
N PHE A 135 14.23 10.47 -29.91
CA PHE A 135 14.16 11.15 -31.20
C PHE A 135 15.45 11.91 -31.54
N VAL A 136 16.02 12.64 -30.57
CA VAL A 136 17.25 13.43 -30.80
C VAL A 136 18.44 12.54 -31.13
N SER A 137 18.60 11.39 -30.47
CA SER A 137 19.69 10.44 -30.77
C SER A 137 19.47 9.68 -32.08
N THR A 138 18.21 9.37 -32.42
CA THR A 138 17.86 8.62 -33.62
C THR A 138 17.98 9.49 -34.88
N PHE A 139 17.64 10.79 -34.80
CA PHE A 139 17.71 11.72 -35.94
C PHE A 139 19.14 12.14 -36.30
N VAL A 140 20.07 12.15 -35.32
CA VAL A 140 21.50 12.38 -35.59
C VAL A 140 22.11 11.21 -36.40
N GLY A 141 21.57 10.00 -36.27
CA GLY A 141 21.97 8.83 -37.07
C GLY A 141 21.22 8.69 -38.41
N LEU A 142 19.99 9.21 -38.50
CA LEU A 142 19.14 9.14 -39.69
C LEU A 142 19.02 10.52 -40.35
N GLY A 143 20.11 10.97 -40.96
CA GLY A 143 20.07 12.12 -41.86
C GLY A 143 19.08 11.88 -43.02
N CYS A 144 18.20 12.87 -43.23
CA CYS A 144 17.49 13.19 -44.48
C CYS A 144 16.21 12.46 -44.92
N SER A 145 15.63 11.47 -44.23
CA SER A 145 14.40 10.83 -44.75
C SER A 145 13.33 10.58 -43.70
N ALA A 146 12.43 11.55 -43.47
CA ALA A 146 11.00 11.31 -43.15
C ALA A 146 10.32 12.58 -42.61
N ILE A 147 9.99 13.54 -43.48
CA ILE A 147 8.94 14.54 -43.19
C ILE A 147 7.54 13.95 -43.47
N GLN A 148 7.45 12.75 -44.04
CA GLN A 148 6.19 12.06 -44.26
C GLN A 148 6.09 10.85 -43.33
N VAL A 149 5.42 11.07 -42.20
CA VAL A 149 4.28 10.32 -41.66
C VAL A 149 4.29 10.51 -40.14
N VAL A 150 3.33 11.27 -39.62
CA VAL A 150 3.27 11.69 -38.21
C VAL A 150 2.91 10.53 -37.25
N SER A 151 2.35 9.41 -37.75
CA SER A 151 1.93 8.25 -36.94
C SER A 151 2.82 6.99 -37.07
N LEU A 152 3.45 6.77 -38.22
CA LEU A 152 4.38 5.65 -38.48
C LEU A 152 5.52 5.53 -37.46
N PRO A 153 6.17 6.63 -36.99
CA PRO A 153 7.27 6.50 -36.04
C PRO A 153 6.82 6.02 -34.65
N LEU A 154 5.57 6.29 -34.25
CA LEU A 154 5.04 5.78 -32.98
C LEU A 154 4.74 4.29 -33.03
N ASP A 155 4.24 3.79 -34.15
CA ASP A 155 3.98 2.36 -34.30
C ASP A 155 5.28 1.55 -34.49
N LEU A 156 6.30 2.16 -35.10
CA LEU A 156 7.66 1.60 -35.14
C LEU A 156 8.31 1.52 -33.75
N THR A 157 8.21 2.58 -32.93
CA THR A 157 8.74 2.52 -31.56
C THR A 157 7.97 1.56 -30.67
N LYS A 158 6.65 1.42 -30.82
CA LYS A 158 5.89 0.34 -30.18
C LYS A 158 6.38 -1.04 -30.62
N GLY A 159 6.67 -1.22 -31.92
CA GLY A 159 7.24 -2.45 -32.47
C GLY A 159 8.60 -2.77 -31.87
N GLU A 160 9.49 -1.79 -31.77
CA GLU A 160 10.80 -1.92 -31.12
C GLU A 160 10.66 -2.30 -29.64
N CYS A 161 9.79 -1.61 -28.89
CA CYS A 161 9.54 -1.91 -27.48
C CYS A 161 9.04 -3.34 -27.29
N ARG A 162 8.11 -3.80 -28.14
CA ARG A 162 7.61 -5.18 -28.12
C ARG A 162 8.70 -6.21 -28.40
N HIS A 163 9.53 -5.93 -29.41
CA HIS A 163 10.64 -6.81 -29.75
C HIS A 163 11.64 -6.93 -28.59
N LYS A 164 12.07 -5.80 -28.02
CA LYS A 164 12.96 -5.77 -26.86
C LYS A 164 12.36 -6.47 -25.64
N HIS A 165 11.07 -6.25 -25.37
CA HIS A 165 10.36 -6.92 -24.29
C HIS A 165 10.30 -8.45 -24.50
N GLN A 166 10.08 -8.93 -25.73
CA GLN A 166 10.07 -10.36 -26.04
C GLN A 166 11.44 -11.01 -25.89
N GLU A 167 12.51 -10.36 -26.38
CA GLU A 167 13.88 -10.85 -26.25
C GLU A 167 14.34 -10.86 -24.79
N LEU A 168 14.07 -9.80 -24.02
CA LEU A 168 14.36 -9.80 -22.57
C LEU A 168 13.58 -10.88 -21.83
N LYS A 169 12.34 -11.17 -22.25
CA LYS A 169 11.55 -12.25 -21.67
C LYS A 169 12.19 -13.60 -21.93
N ARG A 170 12.65 -13.85 -23.17
CA ARG A 170 13.38 -15.06 -23.53
C ARG A 170 14.65 -15.20 -22.70
N LEU A 171 15.45 -14.13 -22.63
CA LEU A 171 16.70 -14.11 -21.88
C LEU A 171 16.48 -14.40 -20.39
N ARG A 172 15.44 -13.79 -19.80
CA ARG A 172 15.03 -14.06 -18.42
C ARG A 172 14.65 -15.53 -18.24
N ASP A 173 13.88 -16.10 -19.15
CA ASP A 173 13.44 -17.49 -19.06
C ASP A 173 14.65 -18.44 -19.17
N GLU A 174 15.63 -18.16 -20.04
CA GLU A 174 16.91 -18.88 -20.09
C GLU A 174 17.71 -18.77 -18.77
N ARG A 175 17.79 -17.57 -18.17
CA ARG A 175 18.47 -17.39 -16.87
C ARG A 175 17.74 -18.09 -15.73
N ALA A 176 16.41 -18.07 -15.76
CA ALA A 176 15.59 -18.75 -14.76
C ALA A 176 15.68 -20.28 -14.92
N GLU A 177 15.84 -20.80 -16.13
CA GLU A 177 16.11 -22.23 -16.34
C GLU A 177 17.46 -22.64 -15.73
N MET A 178 18.51 -21.85 -15.99
CA MET A 178 19.83 -22.02 -15.36
C MET A 178 19.79 -21.92 -13.84
N LEU A 179 19.02 -20.98 -13.29
CA LEU A 179 18.80 -20.86 -11.85
C LEU A 179 18.09 -22.09 -11.29
N GLY A 180 17.09 -22.60 -12.02
CA GLY A 180 16.37 -23.82 -11.68
C GLY A 180 17.24 -25.08 -11.67
N THR A 181 18.14 -25.22 -12.64
CA THR A 181 19.09 -26.35 -12.66
C THR A 181 20.04 -26.29 -11.46
N LEU A 182 20.52 -25.10 -11.09
CA LEU A 182 21.33 -24.92 -9.87
C LEU A 182 20.55 -25.27 -8.59
N VAL A 183 19.27 -24.93 -8.51
CA VAL A 183 18.42 -25.33 -7.37
C VAL A 183 18.26 -26.84 -7.31
N ASN A 184 18.08 -27.52 -8.44
CA ASN A 184 17.98 -28.98 -8.47
C ASN A 184 19.30 -29.67 -8.07
N MET A 185 20.46 -29.05 -8.32
CA MET A 185 21.76 -29.56 -7.87
C MET A 185 21.95 -29.45 -6.35
N ARG A 186 21.14 -28.65 -5.64
CA ARG A 186 21.19 -28.51 -4.18
C ARG A 186 20.98 -29.85 -3.48
N ASP A 187 20.05 -30.66 -3.96
CA ASP A 187 19.72 -31.94 -3.32
C ASP A 187 20.86 -32.95 -3.47
N LEU A 188 21.60 -32.90 -4.58
CA LEU A 188 22.83 -33.68 -4.77
C LEU A 188 23.93 -33.25 -3.79
N LEU A 189 24.09 -31.95 -3.57
CA LEU A 189 25.03 -31.41 -2.59
C LEU A 189 24.60 -31.75 -1.16
N ALA A 190 23.33 -31.64 -0.83
CA ALA A 190 22.81 -32.04 0.48
C ALA A 190 23.07 -33.54 0.75
N ALA A 191 22.80 -34.39 -0.24
CA ALA A 191 23.04 -35.83 -0.14
C ALA A 191 24.53 -36.20 0.00
N SER A 192 25.45 -35.43 -0.61
CA SER A 192 26.89 -35.65 -0.48
C SER A 192 27.44 -35.20 0.88
N LEU A 193 26.82 -34.19 1.48
CA LEU A 193 27.18 -33.67 2.81
C LEU A 193 26.64 -34.54 3.95
N ASP A 194 25.43 -35.11 3.82
CA ASP A 194 24.80 -35.95 4.85
C ASP A 194 25.45 -37.35 4.96
N ASP A 195 26.02 -37.85 3.87
CA ASP A 195 26.62 -39.18 3.82
C ASP A 195 28.06 -39.13 4.35
N GLN A 196 28.34 -39.64 5.56
CA GLN A 196 29.71 -39.67 6.11
C GLN A 196 30.59 -40.82 5.60
N SER A 197 30.05 -41.70 4.76
CA SER A 197 30.81 -42.83 4.18
C SER A 197 31.84 -42.37 3.13
N PRO A 198 32.80 -43.23 2.75
CA PRO A 198 33.68 -42.97 1.60
C PRO A 198 32.91 -42.75 0.28
N GLU A 199 31.67 -43.23 0.15
CA GLU A 199 30.80 -42.95 -1.00
C GLU A 199 30.39 -41.47 -1.08
N GLY A 200 30.33 -40.76 0.05
CA GLY A 200 30.02 -39.33 0.05
C GLY A 200 31.07 -38.48 -0.68
N MET A 201 32.34 -38.93 -0.73
CA MET A 201 33.38 -38.24 -1.52
C MET A 201 33.12 -38.39 -3.03
N THR A 202 32.70 -39.58 -3.47
CA THR A 202 32.33 -39.80 -4.88
C THR A 202 31.10 -39.00 -5.31
N LYS A 203 30.11 -38.82 -4.40
CA LYS A 203 28.96 -37.94 -4.64
C LYS A 203 29.36 -36.47 -4.70
N LEU A 204 30.36 -36.06 -3.93
CA LEU A 204 30.92 -34.70 -3.97
C LEU A 204 31.68 -34.46 -5.28
N ASP A 205 32.42 -35.45 -5.78
CA ASP A 205 33.06 -35.43 -7.11
C ASP A 205 32.03 -35.34 -8.24
N GLU A 206 30.93 -36.10 -8.15
CA GLU A 206 29.82 -36.03 -9.12
C GLU A 206 29.19 -34.62 -9.14
N PHE A 207 28.94 -34.06 -7.96
CA PHE A 207 28.43 -32.70 -7.82
C PHE A 207 29.39 -31.65 -8.39
N SER A 208 30.68 -31.71 -8.04
CA SER A 208 31.66 -30.73 -8.48
C SER A 208 31.87 -30.78 -9.99
N PHE A 209 31.80 -31.97 -10.59
CA PHE A 209 31.82 -32.16 -12.03
C PHE A 209 30.59 -31.54 -12.70
N ALA A 210 29.38 -31.82 -12.18
CA ALA A 210 28.14 -31.25 -12.71
C ALA A 210 28.14 -29.72 -12.63
N LEU A 211 28.64 -29.15 -11.52
CA LEU A 211 28.78 -27.71 -11.35
C LEU A 211 29.82 -27.12 -12.32
N GLN A 212 30.95 -27.80 -12.52
CA GLN A 212 31.99 -27.36 -13.46
C GLN A 212 31.48 -27.34 -14.91
N GLN A 213 30.75 -28.39 -15.32
CA GLN A 213 30.12 -28.46 -16.64
C GLN A 213 29.14 -27.32 -16.85
N PHE A 214 28.33 -27.00 -15.84
CA PHE A 214 27.37 -25.90 -15.89
C PHE A 214 28.03 -24.52 -15.97
N VAL A 215 29.05 -24.26 -15.15
CA VAL A 215 29.75 -22.96 -15.08
C VAL A 215 30.52 -22.67 -16.38
N ARG A 216 31.15 -23.70 -16.96
CA ARG A 216 31.98 -23.56 -18.16
C ARG A 216 31.18 -23.66 -19.47
N GLY A 217 30.05 -24.37 -19.46
CA GLY A 217 29.16 -24.52 -20.61
C GLY A 217 29.67 -25.48 -21.69
N ASP A 218 30.73 -26.24 -21.43
CA ASP A 218 31.35 -27.16 -22.39
C ASP A 218 31.34 -28.60 -21.86
N ALA A 219 31.26 -29.59 -22.76
CA ALA A 219 31.28 -31.00 -22.40
C ALA A 219 32.71 -31.39 -22.01
N ILE A 220 32.93 -31.74 -20.74
CA ILE A 220 34.24 -32.17 -20.23
C ILE A 220 34.32 -33.70 -20.33
N ASP A 221 35.38 -34.22 -20.96
CA ASP A 221 35.51 -35.64 -21.31
C ASP A 221 35.85 -36.58 -20.12
N ALA A 222 36.31 -36.05 -18.97
CA ALA A 222 36.61 -36.88 -17.79
C ALA A 222 36.57 -36.10 -16.45
N PRO A 223 36.13 -36.74 -15.34
CA PRO A 223 36.22 -36.16 -14.00
C PRO A 223 37.70 -36.15 -13.53
N ALA A 224 38.26 -34.97 -13.34
CA ALA A 224 39.64 -34.79 -12.87
C ALA A 224 39.80 -34.92 -11.34
N GLY A 225 38.71 -35.18 -10.60
CA GLY A 225 38.64 -35.14 -9.13
C GLY A 225 38.07 -33.82 -8.58
N THR A 226 37.63 -33.83 -7.32
CA THR A 226 37.02 -32.70 -6.58
C THR A 226 37.91 -31.45 -6.55
N VAL A 227 39.17 -31.59 -6.16
CA VAL A 227 40.08 -30.44 -6.01
C VAL A 227 40.28 -29.67 -7.33
N PRO A 228 40.67 -30.31 -8.46
CA PRO A 228 40.86 -29.58 -9.71
C PRO A 228 39.55 -29.09 -10.33
N SER A 229 38.42 -29.77 -10.10
CA SER A 229 37.11 -29.27 -10.56
C SER A 229 36.72 -27.98 -9.83
N LEU A 230 36.86 -27.94 -8.50
CA LEU A 230 36.61 -26.75 -7.68
C LEU A 230 37.58 -25.60 -8.02
N GLN A 231 38.86 -25.88 -8.31
CA GLN A 231 39.82 -24.85 -8.76
C GLN A 231 39.42 -24.25 -10.11
N ASN A 232 39.01 -25.08 -11.07
CA ASN A 232 38.55 -24.60 -12.37
C ASN A 232 37.27 -23.75 -12.24
N ILE A 233 36.35 -24.13 -11.34
CA ILE A 233 35.17 -23.33 -11.02
C ILE A 233 35.58 -21.99 -10.40
N ALA A 234 36.47 -21.99 -9.40
CA ALA A 234 36.95 -20.78 -8.77
C ALA A 234 37.63 -19.83 -9.78
N ALA A 235 38.45 -20.36 -10.69
CA ALA A 235 39.09 -19.61 -11.76
C ALA A 235 38.08 -19.05 -12.78
N ALA A 236 37.07 -19.84 -13.15
CA ALA A 236 36.00 -19.40 -14.04
C ALA A 236 35.18 -18.27 -13.40
N LEU A 237 34.89 -18.37 -12.10
CA LEU A 237 34.16 -17.35 -11.33
C LEU A 237 35.00 -16.10 -11.05
N SER A 238 36.31 -16.22 -10.79
CA SER A 238 37.20 -15.06 -10.54
C SER A 238 37.45 -14.22 -11.79
N ASN A 239 37.59 -14.88 -12.94
CA ASN A 239 37.81 -14.21 -14.22
C ASN A 239 36.56 -13.43 -14.68
N THR A 240 35.39 -13.64 -14.08
CA THR A 240 34.17 -12.88 -14.39
C THR A 240 34.21 -11.40 -13.99
N THR A 241 35.24 -10.94 -13.29
CA THR A 241 35.31 -9.53 -12.82
C THR A 241 35.75 -8.57 -13.93
N GLY A 242 36.30 -9.07 -15.05
CA GLY A 242 36.64 -8.27 -16.23
C GLY A 242 35.48 -8.13 -17.22
N GLU A 243 35.33 -6.95 -17.81
CA GLU A 243 34.27 -6.59 -18.78
C GLU A 243 34.23 -7.44 -20.07
N GLN A 244 35.14 -8.41 -20.26
CA GLN A 244 35.29 -9.21 -21.48
C GLN A 244 35.18 -10.74 -21.29
N SER A 245 34.71 -11.22 -20.14
CA SER A 245 34.81 -12.65 -19.84
C SER A 245 33.54 -13.44 -20.15
N SER A 246 33.64 -14.27 -21.20
CA SER A 246 32.69 -15.26 -21.72
C SER A 246 32.40 -16.42 -20.75
N SER A 247 31.90 -16.16 -19.55
CA SER A 247 31.32 -17.23 -18.72
C SER A 247 29.87 -17.49 -19.14
N ALA A 248 29.45 -18.75 -19.30
CA ALA A 248 28.06 -19.13 -19.63
C ALA A 248 27.02 -18.53 -18.66
N LEU A 249 27.46 -18.24 -17.43
CA LEU A 249 26.66 -17.70 -16.33
C LEU A 249 26.18 -16.25 -16.53
N ARG A 250 26.86 -15.45 -17.35
CA ARG A 250 26.49 -14.03 -17.56
C ARG A 250 26.04 -13.78 -18.99
N THR A 251 25.01 -12.96 -19.13
CA THR A 251 24.61 -12.47 -20.43
C THR A 251 25.71 -11.56 -21.01
N PRO A 252 26.06 -11.69 -22.31
CA PRO A 252 26.83 -10.66 -22.99
C PRO A 252 26.08 -9.34 -22.81
N SER A 253 26.82 -8.25 -22.58
CA SER A 253 26.26 -7.02 -22.03
C SER A 253 24.95 -6.61 -22.72
N LEU A 254 23.88 -6.41 -21.94
CA LEU A 254 22.57 -5.96 -22.44
C LEU A 254 22.69 -4.67 -23.28
N TYR A 255 23.75 -3.89 -23.01
CA TYR A 255 24.17 -2.73 -23.78
C TYR A 255 24.66 -3.09 -25.19
N ALA A 256 25.49 -4.13 -25.36
CA ALA A 256 25.96 -4.57 -26.67
C ALA A 256 24.81 -5.05 -27.58
N GLN A 257 23.76 -5.62 -26.98
CA GLN A 257 22.58 -6.08 -27.70
C GLN A 257 21.46 -5.01 -27.79
N ASN A 258 21.69 -3.77 -27.34
CA ASN A 258 20.72 -2.66 -27.34
C ASN A 258 19.39 -2.93 -26.57
N LEU A 259 19.36 -3.88 -25.63
CA LEU A 259 18.17 -4.18 -24.82
C LEU A 259 18.12 -3.41 -23.50
N ALA A 260 19.24 -2.85 -23.06
CA ALA A 260 19.27 -2.01 -21.87
C ALA A 260 18.45 -0.73 -22.06
N ARG A 261 17.85 -0.24 -20.97
CA ARG A 261 17.26 1.10 -20.91
C ARG A 261 18.24 2.17 -21.37
N PRO A 262 17.78 3.20 -22.10
CA PRO A 262 18.63 4.31 -22.50
C PRO A 262 19.14 5.06 -21.26
N SER A 263 20.25 5.78 -21.43
CA SER A 263 20.91 6.47 -20.32
C SER A 263 19.95 7.42 -19.58
N ARG A 264 20.18 7.63 -18.28
CA ARG A 264 19.35 8.55 -17.48
C ARG A 264 19.34 9.97 -18.06
N LEU A 265 20.45 10.42 -18.63
CA LEU A 265 20.51 11.72 -19.29
C LEU A 265 19.62 11.77 -20.54
N THR A 266 19.57 10.68 -21.31
CA THR A 266 18.63 10.54 -22.44
C THR A 266 17.16 10.55 -21.99
N LEU A 267 16.86 9.99 -20.81
CA LEU A 267 15.48 10.02 -20.28
C LEU A 267 15.12 11.38 -19.66
N LEU A 268 16.08 12.08 -19.05
CA LEU A 268 15.84 13.34 -18.35
C LEU A 268 15.99 14.60 -19.21
N TRP A 269 16.63 14.54 -20.39
CA TRP A 269 16.86 15.74 -21.20
C TRP A 269 15.59 16.52 -21.55
N PRO A 270 14.42 15.92 -21.89
CA PRO A 270 13.25 16.72 -22.23
C PRO A 270 12.80 17.52 -21.02
N ARG A 271 12.85 16.90 -19.84
CA ARG A 271 12.53 17.55 -18.57
C ARG A 271 13.55 18.62 -18.21
N LEU A 272 14.84 18.39 -18.45
CA LEU A 272 15.91 19.34 -18.11
C LEU A 272 15.93 20.55 -19.05
N VAL A 273 15.51 20.38 -20.30
CA VAL A 273 15.39 21.47 -21.29
C VAL A 273 14.06 22.22 -21.15
N LEU A 274 12.94 21.53 -20.88
CA LEU A 274 11.62 22.18 -20.75
C LEU A 274 11.34 22.78 -19.37
N LEU A 275 11.88 22.21 -18.27
CA LEU A 275 11.58 22.73 -16.94
C LEU A 275 12.10 24.16 -16.69
N PRO A 276 13.34 24.54 -17.04
CA PRO A 276 13.83 25.90 -16.81
C PRO A 276 12.99 26.99 -17.49
N PRO A 277 12.67 26.92 -18.80
CA PRO A 277 11.84 27.93 -19.44
C PRO A 277 10.40 27.90 -18.93
N LEU A 278 9.84 26.72 -18.63
CA LEU A 278 8.49 26.62 -18.03
C LEU A 278 8.46 27.23 -16.62
N ALA A 279 9.49 26.98 -15.80
CA ALA A 279 9.62 27.54 -14.47
C ALA A 279 9.83 29.06 -14.52
N LEU A 280 10.62 29.57 -15.46
CA LEU A 280 10.78 31.00 -15.68
C LEU A 280 9.50 31.65 -16.21
N TYR A 281 8.77 30.99 -17.10
CA TYR A 281 7.47 31.46 -17.57
C TYR A 281 6.44 31.49 -16.44
N ALA A 282 6.36 30.41 -15.65
CA ALA A 282 5.50 30.32 -14.47
C ALA A 282 5.87 31.36 -13.39
N ALA A 283 7.17 31.58 -13.15
CA ALA A 283 7.65 32.60 -12.24
C ALA A 283 7.35 34.01 -12.76
N LYS A 284 7.50 34.25 -14.06
CA LYS A 284 7.15 35.52 -14.71
C LYS A 284 5.66 35.80 -14.63
N THR A 285 4.81 34.81 -14.91
CA THR A 285 3.36 34.97 -14.81
C THR A 285 2.92 35.13 -13.35
N ALA A 286 3.48 34.36 -12.41
CA ALA A 286 3.23 34.53 -10.98
C ALA A 286 3.68 35.91 -10.45
N TYR A 287 4.82 36.42 -10.95
CA TYR A 287 5.30 37.76 -10.58
C TYR A 287 4.43 38.86 -11.17
N ALA A 288 4.00 38.72 -12.43
CA ALA A 288 3.07 39.64 -13.07
C ALA A 288 1.68 39.63 -12.40
N SER A 289 1.23 38.49 -11.90
CA SER A 289 -0.05 38.32 -11.22
C SER A 289 0.00 38.59 -9.71
N ARG A 290 1.10 39.10 -9.15
CA ARG A 290 1.23 39.38 -7.70
C ARG A 290 0.08 40.23 -7.14
N ALA A 291 -0.39 41.21 -7.92
CA ALA A 291 -1.52 42.06 -7.53
C ALA A 291 -2.82 41.26 -7.50
N SER A 292 -3.05 40.42 -8.51
CA SER A 292 -4.21 39.51 -8.59
C SER A 292 -4.18 38.44 -7.49
N MET A 293 -3.02 37.90 -7.13
CA MET A 293 -2.90 36.94 -6.03
C MET A 293 -3.12 37.59 -4.66
N CYS A 294 -2.61 38.80 -4.44
CA CYS A 294 -2.91 39.57 -3.23
C CYS A 294 -4.40 39.94 -3.14
N GLN A 295 -5.01 40.29 -4.27
CA GLN A 295 -6.45 40.56 -4.35
C GLN A 295 -7.26 39.29 -4.08
N MET A 296 -6.95 38.18 -4.73
CA MET A 296 -7.58 36.88 -4.51
C MET A 296 -7.40 36.39 -3.07
N GLY A 297 -6.25 36.65 -2.45
CA GLY A 297 -6.01 36.38 -1.04
C GLY A 297 -6.88 37.22 -0.11
N ARG A 298 -7.02 38.53 -0.38
CA ARG A 298 -7.95 39.40 0.37
C ARG A 298 -9.39 38.99 0.18
N GLU A 299 -9.81 38.76 -1.06
CA GLU A 299 -11.16 38.30 -1.40
C GLU A 299 -11.45 36.94 -0.74
N ALA A 300 -10.49 36.02 -0.69
CA ALA A 300 -10.64 34.75 0.01
C ALA A 300 -10.78 34.93 1.53
N VAL A 301 -10.01 35.84 2.14
CA VAL A 301 -10.13 36.16 3.58
C VAL A 301 -11.46 36.84 3.88
N GLU A 302 -11.89 37.77 3.03
CA GLU A 302 -13.17 38.46 3.17
C GLU A 302 -14.35 37.50 2.96
N THR A 303 -14.25 36.59 2.00
CA THR A 303 -15.22 35.51 1.77
C THR A 303 -15.27 34.55 2.95
N MET A 304 -14.12 34.17 3.50
CA MET A 304 -14.06 33.30 4.69
C MET A 304 -14.66 33.98 5.92
N LYS A 305 -14.36 35.27 6.11
CA LYS A 305 -14.93 36.08 7.20
C LYS A 305 -16.46 36.20 7.05
N SER A 306 -16.93 36.54 5.86
CA SER A 306 -18.35 36.63 5.52
C SER A 306 -19.07 35.29 5.74
N PHE A 307 -18.47 34.19 5.29
CA PHE A 307 -18.99 32.85 5.53
C PHE A 307 -19.07 32.53 7.02
N TRP A 308 -18.05 32.87 7.80
CA TRP A 308 -18.07 32.63 9.24
C TRP A 308 -19.11 33.48 9.97
N GLU A 309 -19.18 34.78 9.68
CA GLU A 309 -20.11 35.71 10.33
C GLU A 309 -21.56 35.43 9.93
N GLN A 310 -21.86 35.27 8.64
CA GLN A 310 -23.23 35.19 8.14
C GLN A 310 -23.82 33.77 8.18
N TRP A 311 -23.00 32.72 7.99
CA TRP A 311 -23.51 31.34 7.87
C TRP A 311 -23.27 30.48 9.10
N LEU A 312 -22.23 30.76 9.89
CA LEU A 312 -22.04 30.07 11.18
C LEU A 312 -22.52 30.90 12.37
N LEU A 313 -22.04 32.15 12.49
CA LEU A 313 -22.20 32.91 13.73
C LEU A 313 -23.62 33.48 13.90
N GLU A 314 -24.17 34.12 12.87
CA GLU A 314 -25.52 34.71 12.92
C GLU A 314 -26.61 33.65 13.19
N PRO A 315 -26.63 32.49 12.50
CA PRO A 315 -27.61 31.46 12.77
C PRO A 315 -27.44 30.82 14.15
N LEU A 316 -26.20 30.58 14.61
CA LEU A 316 -25.94 30.09 15.97
C LEU A 316 -26.42 31.07 17.04
N ARG A 317 -26.23 32.38 16.81
CA ARG A 317 -26.72 33.43 17.72
C ARG A 317 -28.25 33.45 17.75
N GLY A 318 -28.90 33.26 16.61
CA GLY A 318 -30.35 33.08 16.50
C GLY A 318 -30.85 31.89 17.31
N VAL A 319 -30.25 30.72 17.13
CA VAL A 319 -30.58 29.50 17.90
C VAL A 319 -30.42 29.73 19.40
N VAL A 320 -29.31 30.34 19.84
CA VAL A 320 -29.07 30.63 21.27
C VAL A 320 -30.08 31.62 21.83
N LYS A 321 -30.45 32.66 21.07
CA LYS A 321 -31.44 33.65 21.48
C LYS A 321 -32.83 33.02 21.63
N THR A 322 -33.23 32.15 20.71
CA THR A 322 -34.55 31.48 20.74
C THR A 322 -34.63 30.46 21.87
N VAL A 323 -33.57 29.67 22.10
CA VAL A 323 -33.49 28.74 23.25
C VAL A 323 -33.51 29.49 24.58
N ARG A 324 -32.86 30.66 24.67
CA ARG A 324 -32.87 31.49 25.88
C ARG A 324 -34.19 32.22 26.10
N ALA A 325 -34.86 32.69 25.04
CA ALA A 325 -36.13 33.42 25.13
C ALA A 325 -37.36 32.51 25.32
N GLY A 326 -37.26 31.21 24.99
CA GLY A 326 -38.34 30.24 25.18
C GLY A 326 -38.75 29.95 26.63
N GLY A 327 -38.06 30.53 27.62
CA GLY A 327 -38.32 30.31 29.05
C GLY A 327 -39.15 31.38 29.78
N GLU A 328 -39.15 32.65 29.33
CA GLU A 328 -39.60 33.76 30.21
C GLU A 328 -40.64 34.73 29.63
N ASP A 329 -41.00 34.68 28.35
CA ASP A 329 -41.84 35.74 27.74
C ASP A 329 -43.34 35.39 27.59
N GLY A 330 -43.86 34.56 28.51
CA GLY A 330 -45.16 33.89 28.36
C GLY A 330 -46.38 34.51 29.08
N VAL A 331 -46.24 35.51 29.96
CA VAL A 331 -47.34 35.87 30.89
C VAL A 331 -47.40 37.36 31.23
N ILE A 332 -47.40 38.26 30.24
CA ILE A 332 -47.57 39.70 30.52
C ILE A 332 -48.80 40.33 29.84
N VAL A 333 -49.41 39.69 28.83
CA VAL A 333 -50.51 40.33 28.07
C VAL A 333 -51.93 39.90 28.51
N SER A 334 -52.09 38.88 29.37
CA SER A 334 -53.41 38.33 29.71
C SER A 334 -53.97 38.72 31.09
N ARG A 335 -53.26 39.48 31.93
CA ARG A 335 -53.77 39.85 33.26
C ARG A 335 -54.42 41.23 33.29
N GLU A 336 -53.74 42.26 32.79
CA GLU A 336 -54.33 43.62 32.71
C GLU A 336 -55.55 43.67 31.78
N SER A 337 -55.52 42.99 30.64
CA SER A 337 -56.61 42.99 29.66
C SER A 337 -57.86 42.27 30.17
N VAL A 338 -57.68 41.11 30.80
CA VAL A 338 -58.78 40.34 31.40
C VAL A 338 -59.38 41.09 32.59
N GLN A 339 -58.54 41.76 33.39
CA GLN A 339 -59.02 42.57 34.51
C GLN A 339 -59.83 43.78 34.02
N ALA A 340 -59.40 44.43 32.94
CA ALA A 340 -60.13 45.54 32.32
C ALA A 340 -61.49 45.09 31.75
N ASP A 341 -61.57 43.88 31.20
CA ASP A 341 -62.83 43.33 30.67
C ASP A 341 -63.82 42.96 31.78
N ILE A 342 -63.35 42.40 32.91
CA ILE A 342 -64.20 42.12 34.09
C ILE A 342 -64.76 43.43 34.66
N ASP A 343 -63.93 44.48 34.76
CA ASP A 343 -64.32 45.79 35.27
C ASP A 343 -65.29 46.53 34.34
N SER A 344 -65.19 46.30 33.02
CA SER A 344 -66.17 46.78 32.05
C SER A 344 -67.51 46.06 32.18
N LEU A 345 -67.49 44.73 32.33
CA LEU A 345 -68.70 43.91 32.51
C LEU A 345 -69.44 44.24 33.81
N GLU A 346 -68.71 44.48 34.90
CA GLU A 346 -69.28 44.89 36.19
C GLU A 346 -70.08 46.20 36.05
N ARG A 347 -69.47 47.25 35.48
CA ARG A 347 -70.14 48.54 35.27
C ARG A 347 -71.36 48.42 34.37
N MET A 348 -71.28 47.56 33.35
CA MET A 348 -72.38 47.36 32.41
C MET A 348 -73.57 46.64 33.04
N ALA A 349 -73.31 45.62 33.86
CA ALA A 349 -74.33 44.84 34.55
C ALA A 349 -75.03 45.63 35.67
N ILE A 350 -74.28 46.43 36.43
CA ILE A 350 -74.83 47.33 37.46
C ILE A 350 -75.80 48.34 36.83
N ALA A 351 -75.40 48.96 35.71
CA ALA A 351 -76.25 49.90 34.98
C ALA A 351 -77.55 49.24 34.49
N LEU A 352 -77.46 48.01 33.98
CA LEU A 352 -78.62 47.26 33.50
C LEU A 352 -79.59 46.88 34.63
N ALA A 353 -79.07 46.46 35.78
CA ALA A 353 -79.89 46.12 36.94
C ALA A 353 -80.64 47.34 37.49
N GLN A 354 -80.01 48.51 37.50
CA GLN A 354 -80.61 49.75 37.96
C GLN A 354 -81.73 50.24 37.03
N GLU A 355 -81.55 50.08 35.72
CA GLU A 355 -82.49 50.57 34.70
C GLU A 355 -83.71 49.67 34.52
N LYS A 356 -83.55 48.34 34.64
CA LYS A 356 -84.62 47.36 34.34
C LYS A 356 -85.31 46.78 35.56
N LEU A 357 -84.62 46.64 36.69
CA LEU A 357 -85.15 45.97 37.88
C LEU A 357 -85.42 46.92 39.04
N HIS A 358 -85.04 48.19 38.91
CA HIS A 358 -85.14 49.21 39.96
C HIS A 358 -84.55 48.76 41.31
N TYR A 359 -83.47 47.99 41.28
CA TYR A 359 -82.79 47.54 42.49
C TYR A 359 -82.24 48.72 43.30
N GLU A 360 -82.48 48.71 44.60
CA GLU A 360 -81.93 49.73 45.51
C GLU A 360 -80.45 49.45 45.86
N THR A 361 -79.74 50.47 46.33
CA THR A 361 -78.30 50.48 46.60
C THR A 361 -77.73 49.24 47.33
N PRO A 362 -78.38 48.61 48.33
CA PRO A 362 -77.82 47.42 48.97
C PRO A 362 -77.82 46.16 48.09
N GLN A 363 -78.69 46.08 47.07
CA GLN A 363 -78.79 44.93 46.17
C GLN A 363 -77.79 45.00 45.02
N LEU A 364 -77.38 46.22 44.62
CA LEU A 364 -76.36 46.48 43.60
C LEU A 364 -74.96 46.05 44.07
N GLU A 365 -74.63 46.24 45.35
CA GLU A 365 -73.35 45.80 45.92
C GLU A 365 -73.24 44.27 46.00
N ALA A 366 -74.34 43.56 46.25
CA ALA A 366 -74.38 42.11 46.23
C ALA A 366 -74.17 41.55 44.82
N LEU A 367 -74.75 42.19 43.80
CA LEU A 367 -74.59 41.81 42.39
C LEU A 367 -73.15 42.07 41.89
N SER A 368 -72.54 43.20 42.27
CA SER A 368 -71.13 43.51 42.00
C SER A 368 -70.20 42.40 42.53
N ARG A 369 -70.38 41.98 43.78
CA ARG A 369 -69.58 40.88 44.37
C ARG A 369 -69.78 39.54 43.66
N GLN A 370 -70.99 39.24 43.19
CA GLN A 370 -71.27 38.02 42.43
C GLN A 370 -70.60 38.03 41.06
N ILE A 371 -70.57 39.19 40.38
CA ILE A 371 -69.91 39.36 39.07
C ILE A 371 -68.39 39.27 39.20
N GLN A 372 -67.80 39.84 40.26
CA GLN A 372 -66.36 39.69 40.55
C GLN A 372 -65.96 38.24 40.87
N MET A 373 -66.89 37.43 41.38
CA MET A 373 -66.70 36.00 41.58
C MET A 373 -67.01 35.15 40.33
N GLY A 374 -67.43 35.78 39.22
CA GLY A 374 -67.68 35.14 37.93
C GLY A 374 -69.05 34.47 37.78
N ASP A 375 -70.00 34.70 38.70
CA ASP A 375 -71.36 34.17 38.61
C ASP A 375 -72.29 35.20 37.94
N LEU A 376 -72.65 34.92 36.68
CA LEU A 376 -73.45 35.79 35.80
C LEU A 376 -74.90 35.31 35.67
N THR A 377 -75.32 34.33 36.47
CA THR A 377 -76.61 33.63 36.31
C THR A 377 -77.82 34.58 36.40
N SER A 378 -77.77 35.56 37.29
CA SER A 378 -78.83 36.56 37.51
C SER A 378 -78.94 37.58 36.36
N VAL A 379 -77.83 37.89 35.68
CA VAL A 379 -77.82 38.78 34.49
C VAL A 379 -78.26 38.01 33.23
N MET A 380 -77.90 36.72 33.12
CA MET A 380 -78.29 35.86 32.01
C MET A 380 -79.81 35.60 31.94
N GLN A 381 -80.50 35.53 33.08
CA GLN A 381 -81.96 35.35 33.12
C GLN A 381 -82.73 36.52 32.48
N ILE A 382 -82.26 37.75 32.69
CA ILE A 382 -82.82 38.97 32.08
C ILE A 382 -82.61 38.95 30.55
N TYR A 383 -81.46 38.44 30.13
CA TYR A 383 -81.09 38.30 28.73
C TYR A 383 -81.94 37.24 27.99
N GLU A 384 -82.24 36.12 28.67
CA GLU A 384 -83.11 35.05 28.19
C GLU A 384 -84.56 35.53 27.94
N GLU A 385 -85.02 36.49 28.72
CA GLU A 385 -86.36 37.07 28.62
C GLU A 385 -86.46 38.11 27.49
N ASP A 386 -85.41 38.91 27.29
CA ASP A 386 -85.31 39.90 26.21
C ASP A 386 -85.08 39.25 24.81
N ILE A 387 -84.47 38.06 24.75
CA ILE A 387 -84.31 37.29 23.49
C ILE A 387 -85.64 36.75 22.96
N LYS A 388 -86.65 36.56 23.83
CA LYS A 388 -87.97 36.02 23.42
C LYS A 388 -88.80 37.02 22.60
N GLN A 389 -88.44 38.31 22.55
CA GLN A 389 -89.15 39.33 21.76
C GLN A 389 -88.21 40.12 20.83
N PRO A 390 -87.68 39.50 19.76
CA PRO A 390 -86.58 40.06 18.97
C PRO A 390 -86.93 41.35 18.20
N LEU A 391 -88.18 41.58 17.84
CA LEU A 391 -88.60 42.76 17.05
C LEU A 391 -88.88 44.01 17.90
N LYS A 392 -89.21 43.87 19.19
CA LYS A 392 -89.39 45.03 20.08
C LYS A 392 -88.06 45.57 20.60
N SER A 393 -87.11 44.69 20.92
CA SER A 393 -85.80 45.05 21.49
C SER A 393 -84.83 45.72 20.50
N ALA A 394 -85.03 45.55 19.19
CA ALA A 394 -84.26 46.28 18.17
C ALA A 394 -84.54 47.79 18.17
N ILE A 395 -85.77 48.19 18.52
CA ILE A 395 -86.21 49.59 18.57
C ILE A 395 -85.83 50.24 19.92
N THR A 396 -85.65 49.45 20.98
CA THR A 396 -85.27 49.94 22.32
C THR A 396 -83.75 50.00 22.55
N GLY A 397 -82.92 49.56 21.59
CA GLY A 397 -81.46 49.78 21.60
C GLY A 397 -80.59 48.66 22.20
N THR A 398 -81.15 47.52 22.60
CA THR A 398 -80.39 46.40 23.23
C THR A 398 -79.66 45.50 22.23
N LEU A 399 -80.12 45.43 20.97
CA LEU A 399 -79.55 44.53 19.94
C LEU A 399 -78.21 45.03 19.40
N LEU A 400 -78.05 46.36 19.25
CA LEU A 400 -76.78 46.97 18.84
C LEU A 400 -75.68 46.74 19.90
N ARG A 401 -76.05 46.82 21.19
CA ARG A 401 -75.14 46.56 22.32
C ARG A 401 -74.64 45.11 22.34
N THR A 402 -75.52 44.16 22.02
CA THR A 402 -75.17 42.73 21.89
C THR A 402 -74.21 42.47 20.74
N LEU A 403 -74.45 43.12 19.59
CA LEU A 403 -73.56 43.03 18.43
C LEU A 403 -72.19 43.64 18.75
N PHE A 404 -72.13 44.74 19.49
CA PHE A 404 -70.86 45.31 19.99
C PHE A 404 -70.10 44.34 20.91
N ILE A 405 -70.80 43.64 21.82
CA ILE A 405 -70.18 42.62 22.67
C ILE A 405 -69.62 41.46 21.82
N GLN A 406 -70.37 41.01 20.80
CA GLN A 406 -69.91 39.95 19.90
C GLN A 406 -68.72 40.39 19.04
N LEU A 407 -68.70 41.65 18.60
CA LEU A 407 -67.57 42.20 17.85
C LEU A 407 -66.32 42.32 18.73
N GLN A 408 -66.48 42.72 20.00
CA GLN A 408 -65.39 42.77 20.97
C GLN A 408 -64.87 41.37 21.28
N LYS A 409 -65.74 40.37 21.45
CA LYS A 409 -65.35 38.97 21.65
C LYS A 409 -64.61 38.41 20.44
N ALA A 410 -65.12 38.65 19.23
CA ALA A 410 -64.47 38.24 17.99
C ALA A 410 -63.08 38.87 17.83
N LYS A 411 -62.92 40.15 18.19
CA LYS A 411 -61.60 40.80 18.19
C LYS A 411 -60.63 40.11 19.15
N VAL A 412 -61.05 39.82 20.38
CA VAL A 412 -60.22 39.12 21.38
C VAL A 412 -59.83 37.72 20.91
N ASP A 413 -60.77 36.98 20.33
CA ASP A 413 -60.50 35.63 19.84
C ASP A 413 -59.54 35.64 18.63
N ILE A 414 -59.64 36.66 17.75
CA ILE A 414 -58.68 36.89 16.65
C ILE A 414 -57.31 37.27 17.20
N ASP A 415 -57.23 38.19 18.16
CA ASP A 415 -55.98 38.62 18.77
C ASP A 415 -55.28 37.43 19.47
N GLN A 416 -56.04 36.55 20.12
CA GLN A 416 -55.54 35.30 20.73
C GLN A 416 -55.09 34.27 19.67
N ALA A 417 -55.83 34.13 18.56
CA ALA A 417 -55.43 33.26 17.45
C ALA A 417 -54.16 33.75 16.76
N LEU A 418 -54.02 35.06 16.55
CA LEU A 418 -52.82 35.69 15.99
C LEU A 418 -51.60 35.48 16.91
N ALA A 419 -51.78 35.61 18.23
CA ALA A 419 -50.73 35.29 19.20
C ALA A 419 -50.36 33.78 19.19
N GLY A 420 -51.34 32.89 18.99
CA GLY A 420 -51.10 31.46 18.82
C GLY A 420 -50.28 31.12 17.57
N ILE A 421 -50.53 31.83 16.46
CA ILE A 421 -49.77 31.68 15.21
C ILE A 421 -48.33 32.17 15.38
N ASP A 422 -48.12 33.31 16.03
CA ASP A 422 -46.75 33.81 16.31
C ASP A 422 -45.95 32.80 17.14
N LYS A 423 -46.59 32.21 18.16
CA LYS A 423 -45.98 31.14 18.97
C LYS A 423 -45.62 29.91 18.14
N LEU A 424 -46.45 29.52 17.17
CA LEU A 424 -46.21 28.37 16.31
C LEU A 424 -45.06 28.63 15.33
N LEU A 425 -45.05 29.80 14.67
CA LEU A 425 -43.95 30.23 13.79
C LEU A 425 -42.62 30.28 14.55
N LYS A 426 -42.64 30.83 15.77
CA LYS A 426 -41.46 30.91 16.63
C LYS A 426 -40.97 29.56 17.14
N SER A 427 -41.88 28.61 17.36
CA SER A 427 -41.52 27.24 17.75
C SER A 427 -40.87 26.43 16.61
N GLN A 428 -41.14 26.79 15.35
CA GLN A 428 -40.55 26.14 14.16
C GLN A 428 -39.30 26.87 13.64
N GLU A 429 -39.07 28.11 14.07
CA GLU A 429 -37.88 28.90 13.76
C GLU A 429 -36.58 28.14 14.09
N LEU A 430 -36.57 27.36 15.18
CA LEU A 430 -35.40 26.57 15.58
C LEU A 430 -35.04 25.47 14.57
N THR A 431 -36.04 24.76 14.03
CA THR A 431 -35.82 23.73 13.01
C THR A 431 -35.35 24.36 11.70
N PHE A 432 -35.93 25.51 11.31
CA PHE A 432 -35.48 26.25 10.14
C PHE A 432 -34.05 26.81 10.29
N ALA A 433 -33.68 27.28 11.49
CA ALA A 433 -32.33 27.74 11.79
C ALA A 433 -31.30 26.61 11.69
N PHE A 434 -31.61 25.41 12.19
CA PHE A 434 -30.71 24.26 12.11
C PHE A 434 -30.54 23.77 10.66
N VAL A 435 -31.63 23.74 9.87
CA VAL A 435 -31.58 23.39 8.45
C VAL A 435 -30.75 24.40 7.64
N GLY A 436 -30.76 25.68 8.02
CA GLY A 436 -29.93 26.72 7.39
C GLY A 436 -28.41 26.55 7.63
N VAL A 437 -28.00 25.96 8.77
CA VAL A 437 -26.58 25.76 9.13
C VAL A 437 -25.97 24.50 8.53
N ALA A 438 -26.78 23.49 8.22
CA ALA A 438 -26.30 22.18 7.74
C ALA A 438 -25.44 22.24 6.45
N PRO A 439 -25.78 23.02 5.41
CA PRO A 439 -24.94 23.15 4.21
C PRO A 439 -23.54 23.73 4.51
N ALA A 440 -23.46 24.69 5.43
CA ALA A 440 -22.19 25.31 5.80
C ALA A 440 -21.25 24.31 6.52
N LEU A 441 -21.78 23.50 7.43
CA LEU A 441 -21.01 22.45 8.10
C LEU A 441 -20.54 21.34 7.14
N ALA A 442 -21.36 20.97 6.16
CA ALA A 442 -20.98 19.99 5.14
C ALA A 442 -19.78 20.48 4.30
N ILE A 443 -19.79 21.76 3.91
CA ILE A 443 -18.69 22.38 3.16
C ILE A 443 -17.40 22.40 4.00
N VAL A 444 -17.48 22.79 5.28
CA VAL A 444 -16.31 22.81 6.18
C VAL A 444 -15.71 21.41 6.36
N TYR A 445 -16.56 20.40 6.54
CA TYR A 445 -16.11 19.00 6.67
C TYR A 445 -15.43 18.49 5.38
N ALA A 446 -16.03 18.75 4.22
CA ALA A 446 -15.47 18.35 2.93
C ALA A 446 -14.13 19.04 2.64
N LEU A 447 -14.04 20.35 2.88
CA LEU A 447 -12.82 21.14 2.65
C LEU A 447 -11.70 20.74 3.62
N GLY A 448 -12.04 20.51 4.91
CA GLY A 448 -11.09 20.03 5.91
C GLY A 448 -10.56 18.62 5.59
N GLY A 449 -11.42 17.72 5.11
CA GLY A 449 -11.03 16.39 4.63
C GLY A 449 -10.09 16.46 3.42
N TYR A 450 -10.39 17.32 2.45
CA TYR A 450 -9.55 17.53 1.26
C TYR A 450 -8.17 18.09 1.60
N LEU A 451 -8.11 19.13 2.45
CA LEU A 451 -6.85 19.72 2.93
C LEU A 451 -6.00 18.69 3.68
N ARG A 452 -6.62 17.90 4.57
CA ARG A 452 -5.93 16.80 5.26
C ARG A 452 -5.40 15.77 4.26
N GLY A 453 -6.16 15.44 3.22
CA GLY A 453 -5.76 14.50 2.17
C GLY A 453 -4.58 14.98 1.32
N ILE A 454 -4.49 16.29 1.02
CA ILE A 454 -3.35 16.87 0.28
C ILE A 454 -2.10 16.90 1.16
N TRP A 455 -2.25 17.32 2.43
CA TRP A 455 -1.12 17.45 3.34
C TRP A 455 -0.55 16.09 3.77
N THR A 456 -1.41 15.07 3.90
CA THR A 456 -0.97 13.69 4.17
C THR A 456 -0.61 12.90 2.91
N GLY A 457 -1.09 13.31 1.73
CA GLY A 457 -0.86 12.64 0.45
C GLY A 457 0.38 13.11 -0.35
N GLY A 458 1.10 14.13 0.13
CA GLY A 458 2.22 14.73 -0.58
C GLY A 458 3.57 14.07 -0.29
N ARG A 459 4.09 13.28 -1.24
CA ARG A 459 5.53 12.98 -1.40
C ARG A 459 6.25 12.25 -0.26
N GLY A 460 5.55 11.67 0.69
CA GLY A 460 6.15 10.70 1.60
C GLY A 460 6.26 9.34 0.92
N LYS A 461 7.42 8.70 1.01
CA LYS A 461 7.57 7.24 0.98
C LYS A 461 6.49 6.68 1.92
N GLY A 462 5.29 6.42 1.40
CA GLY A 462 4.15 6.03 2.23
C GLY A 462 4.53 4.81 3.07
N ASN A 463 3.84 4.56 4.18
CA ASN A 463 4.25 3.62 5.26
C ASN A 463 4.76 2.22 4.82
N TYR A 464 4.60 1.83 3.56
CA TYR A 464 5.07 0.58 2.96
C TYR A 464 5.64 0.75 1.52
N GLY A 465 6.44 1.79 1.26
CA GLY A 465 7.15 1.96 -0.03
C GLY A 465 6.35 2.56 -1.18
N GLY A 466 5.19 3.16 -0.90
CA GLY A 466 4.33 3.83 -1.90
C GLY A 466 3.50 2.88 -2.77
N LYS A 467 2.55 3.44 -3.54
CA LYS A 467 1.54 2.67 -4.30
C LYS A 467 2.15 1.79 -5.39
N ILE A 468 3.14 2.32 -6.11
CA ILE A 468 3.77 1.64 -7.26
C ILE A 468 4.49 0.37 -6.80
N LYS A 469 5.28 0.45 -5.71
CA LYS A 469 5.99 -0.73 -5.17
C LYS A 469 5.03 -1.75 -4.58
N ARG A 470 3.95 -1.31 -3.92
CA ARG A 470 2.88 -2.21 -3.45
C ARG A 470 2.21 -2.97 -4.60
N ALA A 471 1.96 -2.30 -5.73
CA ALA A 471 1.42 -2.93 -6.92
C ALA A 471 2.40 -3.92 -7.58
N SER A 472 3.71 -3.62 -7.57
CA SER A 472 4.74 -4.53 -8.09
C SER A 472 4.78 -5.85 -7.32
N ILE A 473 4.77 -5.83 -5.99
CA ILE A 473 4.72 -7.05 -5.16
C ILE A 473 3.44 -7.84 -5.42
N TRP A 474 2.30 -7.17 -5.53
CA TRP A 474 1.03 -7.80 -5.83
C TRP A 474 1.09 -8.57 -7.15
N LEU A 475 1.74 -8.00 -8.17
CA LEU A 475 1.99 -8.68 -9.45
C LEU A 475 2.95 -9.87 -9.29
N LYS A 476 4.01 -9.74 -8.47
CA LYS A 476 4.94 -10.85 -8.19
C LYS A 476 4.22 -12.00 -7.46
N MET A 477 3.40 -11.70 -6.46
CA MET A 477 2.58 -12.67 -5.73
C MET A 477 1.64 -13.43 -6.67
N ARG A 478 0.89 -12.68 -7.49
CA ARG A 478 0.01 -13.25 -8.52
C ARG A 478 0.77 -14.08 -9.55
N ARG A 479 1.99 -13.67 -9.91
CA ARG A 479 2.85 -14.42 -10.82
C ARG A 479 3.31 -15.73 -10.19
N ILE A 480 3.71 -15.76 -8.92
CA ILE A 480 4.08 -16.99 -8.22
C ILE A 480 2.91 -17.97 -8.22
N GLU A 481 1.71 -17.51 -7.84
CA GLU A 481 0.49 -18.33 -7.86
C GLU A 481 0.21 -18.88 -9.27
N ARG A 482 0.30 -18.04 -10.31
CA ARG A 482 0.13 -18.46 -11.70
C ARG A 482 1.19 -19.48 -12.15
N LEU A 483 2.44 -19.30 -11.75
CA LEU A 483 3.54 -20.22 -12.07
C LEU A 483 3.32 -21.60 -11.41
N LEU A 484 2.85 -21.61 -10.16
CA LEU A 484 2.50 -22.84 -9.44
C LEU A 484 1.28 -23.54 -10.03
N ILE A 485 0.31 -22.81 -10.60
CA ILE A 485 -0.89 -23.41 -11.19
C ILE A 485 -0.64 -23.91 -12.62
N ALA A 486 -0.12 -23.03 -13.49
CA ALA A 486 -0.17 -23.23 -14.94
C ALA A 486 1.15 -23.69 -15.58
N GLN A 487 2.25 -23.76 -14.81
CA GLN A 487 3.61 -24.20 -15.18
C GLN A 487 3.99 -23.98 -16.66
N PRO A 488 4.81 -22.96 -16.99
CA PRO A 488 5.25 -22.76 -18.37
C PRO A 488 6.02 -23.99 -18.87
N LYS A 489 5.68 -24.47 -20.07
CA LYS A 489 6.44 -25.52 -20.77
C LYS A 489 7.77 -24.93 -21.21
N SER A 490 8.89 -25.58 -20.89
CA SER A 490 10.20 -25.21 -21.42
C SER A 490 10.22 -25.43 -22.94
N HIS A 491 10.78 -24.46 -23.67
CA HIS A 491 10.97 -24.57 -25.12
C HIS A 491 12.26 -25.31 -25.50
N HIS A 492 13.17 -25.49 -24.55
CA HIS A 492 14.38 -26.31 -24.72
C HIS A 492 14.05 -27.79 -24.53
N LYS A 493 14.06 -28.54 -25.64
CA LYS A 493 14.01 -30.00 -25.65
C LYS A 493 15.35 -30.57 -25.17
N VAL A 494 15.62 -30.52 -23.87
CA VAL A 494 16.61 -31.42 -23.28
C VAL A 494 15.89 -32.70 -22.93
N ALA A 495 15.99 -33.67 -23.84
CA ALA A 495 15.34 -34.97 -23.80
C ALA A 495 16.03 -35.90 -22.80
N HIS A 496 16.08 -35.57 -21.50
CA HIS A 496 16.47 -36.53 -20.45
C HIS A 496 15.80 -36.21 -19.11
N SER A 497 14.51 -36.54 -18.99
CA SER A 497 13.95 -37.02 -17.73
C SER A 497 12.73 -37.87 -18.05
N ALA A 498 12.91 -39.18 -17.94
CA ALA A 498 11.82 -40.15 -17.95
C ALA A 498 10.82 -39.81 -16.84
N ALA A 499 9.52 -39.95 -17.14
CA ALA A 499 8.41 -39.95 -16.19
C ALA A 499 8.46 -38.84 -15.11
N ALA A 500 8.05 -37.63 -15.47
CA ALA A 500 7.78 -36.56 -14.50
C ALA A 500 6.76 -37.05 -13.46
N GLN A 501 7.26 -37.33 -12.25
CA GLN A 501 6.44 -37.49 -11.06
C GLN A 501 5.55 -36.24 -10.93
N PRO A 502 4.25 -36.37 -10.58
CA PRO A 502 3.32 -35.23 -10.49
C PRO A 502 3.69 -34.18 -9.41
N SER A 503 4.77 -34.42 -8.65
CA SER A 503 5.26 -33.63 -7.53
C SER A 503 6.51 -32.78 -7.81
N SER A 504 7.29 -33.02 -8.88
CA SER A 504 8.52 -32.27 -9.14
C SER A 504 8.25 -30.99 -9.95
N ILE A 505 8.80 -29.86 -9.48
CA ILE A 505 8.64 -28.55 -10.13
C ILE A 505 9.66 -28.46 -11.29
N PRO A 506 9.24 -28.12 -12.53
CA PRO A 506 10.18 -27.95 -13.64
C PRO A 506 11.26 -26.91 -13.32
N ALA A 507 12.49 -27.12 -13.80
CA ALA A 507 13.63 -26.22 -13.51
C ALA A 507 13.31 -24.75 -13.81
N LEU A 508 12.78 -24.45 -15.01
CA LEU A 508 12.34 -23.10 -15.37
C LEU A 508 11.34 -22.50 -14.37
N THR A 509 10.36 -23.30 -13.92
CA THR A 509 9.36 -22.82 -12.96
C THR A 509 9.99 -22.58 -11.59
N SER A 510 10.90 -23.45 -11.15
CA SER A 510 11.66 -23.31 -9.92
C SER A 510 12.49 -22.02 -9.91
N GLY A 511 13.24 -21.75 -10.98
CA GLY A 511 14.04 -20.52 -11.06
C GLY A 511 13.21 -19.25 -11.22
N LEU A 512 12.09 -19.27 -11.96
CA LEU A 512 11.19 -18.12 -12.03
C LEU A 512 10.53 -17.84 -10.67
N LEU A 513 10.18 -18.88 -9.91
CA LEU A 513 9.68 -18.77 -8.55
C LEU A 513 10.77 -18.16 -7.66
N LEU A 514 11.98 -18.71 -7.68
CA LEU A 514 13.10 -18.22 -6.89
C LEU A 514 13.38 -16.74 -7.16
N LEU A 515 13.43 -16.35 -8.43
CA LEU A 515 13.60 -14.96 -8.85
C LEU A 515 12.53 -14.05 -8.24
N SER A 516 11.25 -14.42 -8.39
CA SER A 516 10.13 -13.63 -7.87
C SER A 516 10.08 -13.54 -6.34
N VAL A 517 10.42 -14.63 -5.64
CA VAL A 517 10.50 -14.65 -4.17
C VAL A 517 11.68 -13.82 -3.68
N SER A 518 12.79 -13.82 -4.42
CA SER A 518 13.93 -12.96 -4.14
C SER A 518 13.59 -11.46 -4.22
N HIS A 519 12.68 -11.07 -5.12
CA HIS A 519 12.14 -9.70 -5.18
C HIS A 519 11.19 -9.40 -4.01
N LEU A 520 10.42 -10.38 -3.53
CA LEU A 520 9.60 -10.23 -2.32
C LEU A 520 10.47 -9.95 -1.09
N ARG A 521 11.56 -10.71 -0.91
CA ARG A 521 12.55 -10.47 0.15
C ARG A 521 13.17 -9.08 0.04
N ALA A 522 13.66 -8.70 -1.15
CA ALA A 522 14.26 -7.38 -1.38
C ALA A 522 13.28 -6.24 -1.08
N TYR A 523 11.99 -6.40 -1.39
CA TYR A 523 10.97 -5.43 -1.00
C TYR A 523 10.83 -5.36 0.53
N ALA A 524 10.72 -6.51 1.19
CA ALA A 524 10.52 -6.58 2.63
C ALA A 524 11.68 -5.94 3.41
N GLU A 525 12.92 -6.14 2.96
CA GLU A 525 14.09 -5.54 3.59
C GLU A 525 14.19 -4.03 3.35
N ASN A 526 13.86 -3.54 2.15
CA ASN A 526 14.08 -2.13 1.78
C ASN A 526 12.90 -1.20 2.06
N HIS A 527 11.68 -1.72 2.13
CA HIS A 527 10.45 -0.90 2.13
C HIS A 527 9.54 -1.13 3.33
N LEU A 528 9.66 -2.24 4.05
CA LEU A 528 8.97 -2.41 5.33
C LEU A 528 9.80 -1.76 6.46
N PRO A 529 9.14 -1.29 7.54
CA PRO A 529 9.85 -0.72 8.68
C PRO A 529 10.78 -1.76 9.31
N ALA A 530 12.06 -1.39 9.46
CA ALA A 530 13.05 -2.23 10.13
C ALA A 530 12.65 -2.53 11.57
N ASN A 531 12.92 -3.75 12.04
CA ASN A 531 12.62 -4.23 13.39
C ASN A 531 11.13 -4.21 13.77
N SER A 532 10.24 -4.38 12.78
CA SER A 532 8.82 -4.55 13.02
C SER A 532 8.43 -6.02 12.94
N ARG A 533 7.52 -6.45 13.82
CA ARG A 533 6.89 -7.80 13.75
C ARG A 533 6.21 -8.05 12.40
N PHE A 534 5.79 -6.98 11.73
CA PHE A 534 5.26 -7.04 10.37
C PHE A 534 6.30 -7.46 9.34
N ARG A 535 7.52 -6.92 9.41
CA ARG A 535 8.62 -7.33 8.54
C ARG A 535 9.03 -8.77 8.82
N GLU A 536 9.12 -9.15 10.09
CA GLU A 536 9.46 -10.51 10.50
C GLU A 536 8.45 -11.53 9.98
N GLY A 537 7.15 -11.36 10.26
CA GLY A 537 6.12 -12.28 9.78
C GLY A 537 6.04 -12.37 8.25
N PHE A 538 6.26 -11.27 7.53
CA PHE A 538 6.31 -11.32 6.07
C PHE A 538 7.55 -12.06 5.55
N LEU A 539 8.69 -11.89 6.21
CA LEU A 539 9.92 -12.61 5.88
C LEU A 539 9.83 -14.10 6.22
N GLU A 540 9.16 -14.48 7.32
CA GLU A 540 8.86 -15.87 7.66
C GLU A 540 8.02 -16.55 6.55
N ASP A 541 6.96 -15.91 6.09
CA ASP A 541 6.16 -16.41 4.97
C ASP A 541 6.97 -16.54 3.67
N VAL A 542 7.89 -15.59 3.42
CA VAL A 542 8.79 -15.65 2.26
C VAL A 542 9.79 -16.79 2.41
N VAL A 543 10.31 -17.05 3.61
CA VAL A 543 11.19 -18.20 3.90
C VAL A 543 10.47 -19.51 3.64
N ASP A 544 9.21 -19.65 4.05
CA ASP A 544 8.39 -20.83 3.76
C ASP A 544 8.20 -21.05 2.25
N LEU A 545 8.18 -20.00 1.42
CA LEU A 545 8.10 -20.16 -0.05
C LEU A 545 9.43 -20.61 -0.67
N GLU A 546 10.55 -20.29 -0.03
CA GLU A 546 11.89 -20.63 -0.50
C GLU A 546 12.29 -22.06 -0.17
N ASP A 547 11.72 -22.64 0.87
CA ASP A 547 12.07 -23.99 1.31
C ASP A 547 11.87 -25.00 0.15
N PRO A 548 12.94 -25.69 -0.29
CA PRO A 548 12.83 -26.72 -1.31
C PRO A 548 12.12 -27.99 -0.81
N ALA A 549 12.07 -28.24 0.50
CA ALA A 549 11.37 -29.40 1.06
C ALA A 549 9.84 -29.28 0.90
N LEU A 550 9.31 -28.05 0.87
CA LEU A 550 7.89 -27.81 0.72
C LEU A 550 7.42 -28.11 -0.71
N GLY A 551 6.41 -28.99 -0.80
CA GLY A 551 5.82 -29.40 -2.06
C GLY A 551 4.95 -28.30 -2.69
N ARG A 552 4.56 -28.50 -3.95
CA ARG A 552 3.71 -27.56 -4.71
C ARG A 552 2.44 -27.16 -3.97
N ALA A 553 1.72 -28.12 -3.40
CA ALA A 553 0.44 -27.89 -2.73
C ALA A 553 0.62 -27.07 -1.43
N GLU A 554 1.72 -27.30 -0.72
CA GLU A 554 2.03 -26.59 0.52
C GLU A 554 2.44 -25.15 0.23
N LYS A 555 3.27 -24.92 -0.81
CA LYS A 555 3.60 -23.58 -1.30
C LYS A 555 2.36 -22.78 -1.70
N LEU A 556 1.36 -23.41 -2.33
CA LEU A 556 0.08 -22.77 -2.63
C LEU A 556 -0.70 -22.38 -1.36
N ARG A 557 -0.66 -23.19 -0.29
CA ARG A 557 -1.29 -22.85 1.00
C ARG A 557 -0.59 -21.68 1.69
N VAL A 558 0.74 -21.63 1.64
CA VAL A 558 1.52 -20.48 2.13
C VAL A 558 1.12 -19.21 1.38
N LEU A 559 0.96 -19.27 0.05
CA LEU A 559 0.49 -18.12 -0.72
C LEU A 559 -0.94 -17.68 -0.35
N ASP A 560 -1.86 -18.63 -0.14
CA ASP A 560 -3.21 -18.33 0.31
C ASP A 560 -3.20 -17.66 1.70
N ARG A 561 -2.34 -18.14 2.63
CA ARG A 561 -2.10 -17.49 3.93
C ARG A 561 -1.60 -16.05 3.75
N MET A 562 -0.63 -15.83 2.87
CA MET A 562 -0.06 -14.51 2.58
C MET A 562 -1.10 -13.56 1.94
N TRP A 563 -1.93 -14.05 1.03
CA TRP A 563 -3.01 -13.26 0.43
C TRP A 563 -4.01 -12.76 1.49
N ARG A 564 -4.35 -13.61 2.45
CA ARG A 564 -5.30 -13.28 3.54
C ARG A 564 -4.70 -12.32 4.58
N SER A 565 -3.45 -12.56 4.99
CA SER A 565 -2.79 -11.78 6.05
C SER A 565 -2.30 -10.42 5.55
N TRP A 566 -1.64 -10.37 4.40
CA TRP A 566 -1.00 -9.15 3.91
C TRP A 566 -1.87 -8.33 2.97
N GLY A 567 -2.91 -8.92 2.37
CA GLY A 567 -3.78 -8.23 1.41
C GLY A 567 -4.44 -6.97 1.98
N ALA A 568 -4.93 -7.02 3.21
CA ALA A 568 -5.51 -5.86 3.89
C ALA A 568 -4.44 -4.87 4.38
N VAL A 569 -3.35 -5.37 4.98
CA VAL A 569 -2.29 -4.57 5.60
C VAL A 569 -1.50 -3.78 4.55
N LEU A 570 -1.10 -4.44 3.47
CA LEU A 570 -0.46 -3.82 2.31
C LEU A 570 -1.48 -3.22 1.35
N GLY A 571 -2.77 -3.14 1.75
CA GLY A 571 -3.91 -2.59 1.02
C GLY A 571 -3.88 -2.88 -0.47
N TRP A 572 -3.68 -4.15 -0.82
CA TRP A 572 -3.69 -4.64 -2.18
C TRP A 572 -5.08 -4.49 -2.82
N GLY A 573 -6.15 -4.53 -2.02
CA GLY A 573 -7.52 -4.24 -2.48
C GLY A 573 -7.68 -2.84 -3.09
N ASN A 574 -7.04 -1.82 -2.50
CA ASN A 574 -7.14 -0.42 -2.95
C ASN A 574 -6.09 -0.08 -4.02
N ALA A 575 -5.03 -0.89 -4.15
CA ALA A 575 -3.99 -0.68 -5.15
C ALA A 575 -4.52 -0.95 -6.57
N ALA A 576 -5.46 -1.89 -6.72
CA ALA A 576 -6.07 -2.25 -8.00
C ALA A 576 -6.93 -1.13 -8.61
N GLU A 577 -7.60 -0.31 -7.80
CA GLU A 577 -8.43 0.82 -8.28
C GLU A 577 -7.61 1.94 -8.94
N SER A 578 -6.34 2.07 -8.57
CA SER A 578 -5.46 3.13 -9.06
C SER A 578 -4.55 2.74 -10.24
N ALA A 579 -4.65 1.50 -10.73
CA ALA A 579 -3.90 1.00 -11.89
C ALA A 579 -4.71 1.10 -13.21
N ARG A 580 -5.84 1.81 -13.18
CA ARG A 580 -6.64 2.23 -14.34
C ARG A 580 -6.17 3.58 -14.85
#